data_AF-A0A224XGH7-F1
#
_entry.id   AF-A0A224XGH7-F1
#
_cell.length_a   1.000
_cell.length_b   1.000
_cell.length_c   1.000
_cell.angle_alpha   90.00
_cell.angle_beta   90.00
_cell.angle_gamma   90.00
#
_symmetry.space_group_name_H-M   'P 1'
#
loop_
_entity.id
_entity.type
_entity.pdbx_description
1 polymer ?
#
loop_
_entity_poly.entity_id
_entity_poly.type
_entity_poly.pdbx_seq_one_letter_code
_entity_poly.pdbx_strand_id
1 'polypeptide(L)'
;MNEMKTHFAALVIAVVCITVRTFTEQEMLEMFCSFPDPLMIRWIDCIMEDAPESVQQVSNILYECISKKWEVIGTADSVLAFICYPEINEDESVRSCGAKNNITAFVPTNEELDSLKAKIRPCFISAK
;
A
#
# COMPACT_ATOMS: atom_id res chain seq x y z
N MET A 1 37.46 -7.50 -32.46
CA MET A 1 36.54 -8.55 -31.98
C MET A 1 36.22 -8.45 -30.47
N ASN A 2 37.06 -7.80 -29.65
CA ASN A 2 36.74 -7.56 -28.23
C ASN A 2 35.74 -6.41 -28.02
N GLU A 3 35.85 -5.30 -28.75
CA GLU A 3 34.97 -4.13 -28.53
C GLU A 3 33.49 -4.42 -28.81
N MET A 4 33.19 -5.18 -29.88
CA MET A 4 31.83 -5.59 -30.20
C MET A 4 31.18 -6.46 -29.11
N LYS A 5 31.97 -7.28 -28.40
CA LYS A 5 31.47 -8.09 -27.27
C LYS A 5 31.18 -7.21 -26.05
N THR A 6 32.02 -6.21 -25.79
CA THR A 6 31.83 -5.26 -24.69
C THR A 6 30.57 -4.42 -24.89
N HIS A 7 30.33 -3.94 -26.13
CA HIS A 7 29.12 -3.18 -26.45
C HIS A 7 27.86 -4.05 -26.41
N PHE A 8 27.94 -5.31 -26.87
CA PHE A 8 26.81 -6.23 -26.79
C PHE A 8 26.47 -6.60 -25.33
N ALA A 9 27.47 -6.84 -24.49
CA ALA A 9 27.28 -7.10 -23.06
C ALA A 9 26.66 -5.88 -22.34
N ALA A 10 27.14 -4.67 -22.62
CA ALA A 10 26.58 -3.45 -22.05
C ALA A 10 25.11 -3.23 -22.49
N LEU A 11 24.80 -3.54 -23.76
CA LEU A 11 23.45 -3.41 -24.30
C LEU A 11 22.51 -4.48 -23.72
N VAL A 12 22.98 -5.70 -23.50
CA VAL A 12 22.22 -6.75 -22.81
C VAL A 12 21.96 -6.38 -21.34
N ILE A 13 22.96 -5.85 -20.62
CA ILE A 13 22.77 -5.39 -19.24
C ILE A 13 21.77 -4.24 -19.19
N ALA A 14 21.90 -3.25 -20.09
CA ALA A 14 20.95 -2.15 -20.17
C ALA A 14 19.53 -2.63 -20.51
N VAL A 15 19.38 -3.56 -21.45
CA VAL A 15 18.08 -4.16 -21.79
C VAL A 15 17.53 -4.94 -20.61
N VAL A 16 18.33 -5.75 -19.91
CA VAL A 16 17.89 -6.44 -18.68
C VAL A 16 17.43 -5.40 -17.66
N CYS A 17 18.22 -4.38 -17.31
CA CYS A 17 17.85 -3.33 -16.36
C CYS A 17 16.59 -2.54 -16.76
N ILE A 18 16.30 -2.38 -18.05
CA ILE A 18 15.10 -1.68 -18.56
C ILE A 18 13.88 -2.62 -18.61
N THR A 19 14.10 -3.93 -18.80
CA THR A 19 13.02 -4.91 -19.02
C THR A 19 12.59 -5.65 -17.75
N VAL A 20 13.43 -5.71 -16.71
CA VAL A 20 12.93 -6.16 -15.40
C VAL A 20 12.04 -5.05 -14.87
N ARG A 21 10.72 -5.24 -14.93
CA ARG A 21 9.84 -4.69 -13.91
C ARG A 21 10.41 -5.20 -12.58
N THR A 22 11.23 -4.39 -11.92
CA THR A 22 12.18 -4.86 -10.91
C THR A 22 11.52 -5.53 -9.72
N PHE A 23 10.23 -5.27 -9.49
CA PHE A 23 9.41 -5.96 -8.51
C PHE A 23 8.00 -6.19 -9.07
N THR A 24 7.46 -7.36 -8.78
CA THR A 24 6.03 -7.70 -8.90
C THR A 24 5.22 -6.96 -7.82
N GLU A 25 3.90 -6.85 -8.02
CA GLU A 25 3.01 -6.25 -7.01
C GLU A 25 3.10 -7.00 -5.68
N GLN A 26 3.26 -8.33 -5.73
CA GLN A 26 3.45 -9.16 -4.55
C GLN A 26 4.77 -8.86 -3.84
N GLU A 27 5.89 -8.74 -4.56
CA GLU A 27 7.19 -8.37 -3.96
C GLU A 27 7.14 -6.96 -3.34
N MET A 28 6.40 -6.04 -3.94
CA MET A 28 6.18 -4.70 -3.37
C MET A 28 5.34 -4.75 -2.08
N LEU A 29 4.31 -5.61 -2.04
CA LEU A 29 3.48 -5.83 -0.86
C LEU A 29 4.29 -6.49 0.27
N GLU A 30 5.05 -7.54 -0.05
CA GLU A 30 5.94 -8.22 0.91
C GLU A 30 6.98 -7.25 1.47
N MET A 31 7.55 -6.38 0.62
CA MET A 31 8.45 -5.32 1.07
C MET A 31 7.75 -4.33 1.99
N PHE A 32 6.57 -3.83 1.62
CA PHE A 32 5.77 -2.92 2.45
C PHE A 32 5.46 -3.52 3.83
N CYS A 33 5.04 -4.79 3.87
CA CYS A 33 4.69 -5.50 5.11
C CYS A 33 5.92 -5.98 5.92
N SER A 34 7.14 -5.85 5.37
CA SER A 34 8.37 -6.16 6.09
C SER A 34 8.90 -5.01 6.96
N PHE A 35 8.39 -3.78 6.75
CA PHE A 35 8.75 -2.63 7.56
C PHE A 35 8.09 -2.70 8.95
N PRO A 36 8.71 -2.13 10.00
CA PRO A 36 8.12 -2.13 11.33
C PRO A 36 6.77 -1.40 11.37
N ASP A 37 5.76 -2.02 11.97
CA ASP A 37 4.39 -1.46 12.04
C ASP A 37 4.33 -0.01 12.52
N PRO A 38 5.02 0.41 13.60
CA PRO A 38 4.94 1.80 14.06
C PRO A 38 5.41 2.81 13.00
N LEU A 39 6.35 2.42 12.14
CA LEU A 39 6.81 3.28 11.04
C LEU A 39 5.75 3.35 9.94
N MET A 40 5.18 2.20 9.58
CA MET A 40 4.16 2.10 8.53
C MET A 40 2.86 2.80 8.92
N ILE A 41 2.42 2.65 10.18
CA ILE A 41 1.26 3.36 10.72
C ILE A 41 1.46 4.87 10.60
N ARG A 42 2.62 5.40 11.04
CA ARG A 42 2.92 6.85 10.94
C ARG A 42 2.99 7.33 9.50
N TRP A 43 3.48 6.49 8.60
CA TRP A 43 3.52 6.81 7.19
C TRP A 43 2.13 6.85 6.56
N ILE A 44 1.28 5.86 6.87
CA ILE A 44 -0.12 5.83 6.44
C ILE A 44 -0.89 7.02 7.03
N ASP A 45 -0.74 7.31 8.32
CA ASP A 45 -1.37 8.49 8.97
C ASP A 45 -1.01 9.79 8.23
N CYS A 46 0.27 9.97 7.87
CA CYS A 46 0.69 11.14 7.10
C CYS A 46 0.03 11.21 5.71
N ILE A 47 -0.13 10.08 5.02
CA ILE A 47 -0.84 10.03 3.73
C ILE A 47 -2.32 10.35 3.93
N MET A 48 -2.90 9.91 5.06
CA MET A 48 -4.32 10.02 5.36
C MET A 48 -4.75 11.40 5.90
N GLU A 49 -3.83 12.21 6.44
CA GLU A 49 -4.12 13.51 7.06
C GLU A 49 -4.96 14.44 6.16
N ASP A 50 -4.65 14.48 4.86
CA ASP A 50 -5.38 15.25 3.85
C ASP A 50 -5.96 14.35 2.74
N ALA A 51 -6.23 13.07 3.05
CA ALA A 51 -6.80 12.17 2.06
C ALA A 51 -8.18 12.67 1.59
N PRO A 52 -8.58 12.38 0.34
CA PRO A 52 -9.93 12.66 -0.12
C PRO A 52 -11.00 12.09 0.81
N GLU A 53 -12.14 12.78 0.94
CA GLU A 53 -13.20 12.40 1.87
C GLU A 53 -13.65 10.95 1.67
N SER A 54 -13.74 10.49 0.42
CA SER A 54 -14.12 9.11 0.08
C SER A 54 -13.13 8.08 0.65
N VAL A 55 -11.84 8.39 0.62
CA VAL A 55 -10.75 7.53 1.13
C VAL A 55 -10.78 7.54 2.66
N GLN A 56 -10.99 8.70 3.28
CA GLN A 56 -11.16 8.80 4.73
C GLN A 56 -12.35 7.97 5.21
N GLN A 57 -13.51 8.10 4.55
CA GLN A 57 -14.71 7.32 4.86
C GLN A 57 -14.43 5.82 4.81
N VAL A 58 -13.75 5.34 3.77
CA VAL A 58 -13.41 3.91 3.64
C VAL A 58 -12.47 3.44 4.75
N SER A 59 -11.45 4.23 5.09
CA SER A 59 -10.54 3.90 6.19
C SER A 59 -11.24 3.86 7.56
N ASN A 60 -12.24 4.72 7.79
CA ASN A 60 -13.06 4.72 8.99
C ASN A 60 -13.93 3.48 9.08
N ILE A 61 -14.60 3.11 7.99
CA ILE A 61 -15.40 1.88 7.92
C ILE A 61 -14.50 0.66 8.16
N LEU A 62 -13.29 0.65 7.58
CA LEU A 62 -12.33 -0.43 7.78
C LEU A 62 -11.95 -0.57 9.26
N TYR A 63 -11.65 0.54 9.94
CA TYR A 63 -11.41 0.55 11.39
C TYR A 63 -12.62 0.03 12.17
N GLU A 64 -13.84 0.48 11.87
CA GLU A 64 -15.07 -0.02 12.51
C GLU A 64 -15.32 -1.52 12.28
N CYS A 65 -14.86 -2.06 11.16
CA CYS A 65 -14.98 -3.49 10.86
C CYS A 65 -13.93 -4.32 11.60
N ILE A 66 -12.70 -3.84 11.68
CA ILE A 66 -11.57 -4.59 12.28
C ILE A 66 -11.59 -4.49 13.81
N SER A 67 -11.78 -3.30 14.37
CA SER A 67 -11.77 -3.02 15.82
C SER A 67 -12.81 -3.80 16.64
N LYS A 68 -13.83 -4.36 15.99
CA LYS A 68 -14.84 -5.22 16.64
C LYS A 68 -14.29 -6.56 17.12
N LYS A 69 -13.19 -7.03 16.52
CA LYS A 69 -12.66 -8.38 16.76
C LYS A 69 -11.15 -8.39 16.98
N TRP A 70 -10.44 -7.44 16.41
CA TRP A 70 -8.99 -7.36 16.44
C TRP A 70 -8.53 -6.11 17.19
N GLU A 71 -7.42 -6.22 17.89
CA GLU A 71 -6.81 -5.09 18.60
C GLU A 71 -6.12 -4.18 17.57
N VAL A 72 -6.74 -3.03 17.29
CA VAL A 72 -6.20 -1.96 16.45
C VAL A 72 -6.45 -0.62 17.12
N ILE A 73 -5.49 0.30 17.01
CA ILE A 73 -5.47 1.57 17.77
C ILE A 73 -6.09 2.73 16.95
N GLY A 74 -6.21 2.58 15.63
CA GLY A 74 -6.78 3.61 14.77
C GLY A 74 -6.95 3.19 13.32
N THR A 75 -7.25 4.17 12.46
CA THR A 75 -7.51 3.97 11.03
C THR A 75 -6.29 3.53 10.26
N ALA A 76 -5.13 4.18 10.45
CA ALA A 76 -3.89 3.77 9.78
C ALA A 76 -3.44 2.36 10.18
N ASP A 77 -3.56 2.02 11.47
CA ASP A 77 -3.29 0.68 11.98
C ASP A 77 -4.23 -0.35 11.35
N SER A 78 -5.51 -0.02 11.20
CA SER A 78 -6.48 -0.90 10.52
C SER A 78 -6.20 -1.07 9.03
N VAL A 79 -5.75 -0.01 8.35
CA VAL A 79 -5.34 -0.07 6.95
C VAL A 79 -4.11 -0.96 6.80
N LEU A 80 -3.09 -0.77 7.64
CA LEU A 80 -1.91 -1.64 7.66
C LEU A 80 -2.32 -3.09 7.90
N ALA A 81 -3.16 -3.31 8.90
CA ALA A 81 -3.58 -4.63 9.32
C ALA A 81 -4.35 -5.37 8.22
N PHE A 82 -5.25 -4.68 7.53
CA PHE A 82 -5.97 -5.25 6.39
C PHE A 82 -5.06 -5.62 5.22
N ILE A 83 -3.99 -4.85 5.00
CA ILE A 83 -3.05 -5.07 3.90
C ILE A 83 -2.06 -6.20 4.24
N CYS A 84 -1.57 -6.24 5.47
CA CYS A 84 -0.41 -7.06 5.85
C CYS A 84 -0.70 -8.29 6.68
N TYR A 85 -1.89 -8.42 7.28
CA TYR A 85 -2.27 -9.57 8.10
C TYR A 85 -3.40 -10.35 7.41
N PRO A 86 -3.07 -11.42 6.65
CA PRO A 86 -4.06 -12.23 5.94
C PRO A 86 -5.17 -12.74 6.85
N GLU A 87 -4.87 -13.07 8.11
CA GLU A 87 -5.84 -13.53 9.10
C GLU A 87 -6.92 -12.50 9.40
N ILE A 88 -6.64 -11.20 9.25
CA ILE A 88 -7.60 -10.11 9.45
C ILE A 88 -8.42 -9.90 8.18
N ASN A 89 -7.77 -9.86 7.01
CA ASN A 89 -8.44 -9.68 5.72
C ASN A 89 -9.33 -10.88 5.34
N GLU A 90 -8.91 -12.09 5.68
CA GLU A 90 -9.66 -13.33 5.41
C GLU A 90 -10.73 -13.61 6.47
N ASP A 91 -10.74 -12.86 7.58
CA ASP A 91 -11.74 -13.02 8.63
C ASP A 91 -13.16 -12.75 8.10
N GLU A 92 -14.05 -13.72 8.29
CA GLU A 92 -15.42 -13.65 7.78
C GLU A 92 -16.19 -12.44 8.33
N SER A 93 -15.95 -12.05 9.59
CA SER A 93 -16.64 -10.91 10.19
C SER A 93 -16.17 -9.58 9.59
N VAL A 94 -14.88 -9.45 9.33
CA VAL A 94 -14.29 -8.28 8.66
C VAL A 94 -14.79 -8.19 7.23
N ARG A 95 -14.73 -9.29 6.46
CA ARG A 95 -15.22 -9.34 5.08
C ARG A 95 -16.71 -9.05 4.97
N SER A 96 -17.52 -9.64 5.85
CA SER A 96 -18.98 -9.40 5.88
C SER A 96 -19.29 -7.94 6.20
N CYS A 97 -18.55 -7.35 7.15
CA CYS A 97 -18.68 -5.93 7.49
C CYS A 97 -18.29 -5.03 6.31
N GLY A 98 -17.15 -5.30 5.65
CA GLY A 98 -16.71 -4.54 4.49
C GLY A 98 -17.67 -4.64 3.31
N ALA A 99 -18.23 -5.83 3.05
CA ALA A 99 -19.22 -6.03 2.00
C ALA A 99 -20.53 -5.27 2.27
N LYS A 100 -21.03 -5.27 3.51
CA LYS A 100 -22.23 -4.49 3.90
C LYS A 100 -22.06 -2.99 3.72
N ASN A 101 -20.82 -2.50 3.85
CA ASN A 101 -20.48 -1.09 3.71
C ASN A 101 -19.85 -0.75 2.35
N ASN A 102 -19.91 -1.66 1.37
CA ASN A 102 -19.42 -1.46 0.00
C ASN A 102 -17.91 -1.13 -0.11
N ILE A 103 -17.06 -1.53 0.86
CA ILE A 103 -15.61 -1.32 0.78
C ILE A 103 -15.03 -1.98 -0.49
N THR A 104 -15.48 -3.17 -0.83
CA THR A 104 -14.96 -3.93 -1.99
C THR A 104 -15.33 -3.31 -3.34
N ALA A 105 -16.32 -2.40 -3.37
CA ALA A 105 -16.72 -1.68 -4.57
C ALA A 105 -16.08 -0.29 -4.65
N PHE A 106 -15.37 0.13 -3.60
CA PHE A 106 -14.68 1.40 -3.58
C PHE A 106 -13.50 1.37 -4.55
N VAL A 107 -13.52 2.30 -5.49
CA VAL A 107 -12.41 2.58 -6.40
C VAL A 107 -12.21 4.09 -6.37
N PRO A 108 -11.07 4.58 -5.84
CA PRO A 108 -10.75 5.99 -5.91
C PRO A 108 -10.78 6.49 -7.35
N THR A 109 -11.25 7.71 -7.57
CA THR A 109 -11.07 8.38 -8.86
C THR A 109 -9.58 8.58 -9.16
N ASN A 110 -9.24 8.80 -10.43
CA ASN A 110 -7.84 9.08 -10.80
C ASN A 110 -7.29 10.32 -10.08
N GLU A 111 -8.11 11.35 -9.87
CA GLU A 111 -7.73 12.56 -9.15
C GLU A 111 -7.41 12.28 -7.68
N GLU A 112 -8.26 11.50 -7.01
CA GLU A 112 -8.05 11.08 -5.63
C GLU A 112 -6.80 10.22 -5.50
N LEU A 113 -6.58 9.30 -6.45
CA LEU A 113 -5.40 8.45 -6.49
C LEU A 113 -4.12 9.28 -6.70
N ASP A 114 -4.15 10.28 -7.59
CA ASP A 114 -3.00 11.15 -7.85
C ASP A 114 -2.70 12.06 -6.65
N SER A 115 -3.74 12.53 -5.94
CA SER A 115 -3.59 13.24 -4.66
C SER A 115 -2.87 12.40 -3.60
N LEU A 116 -3.29 11.13 -3.43
CA LEU A 116 -2.63 10.20 -2.50
C LEU A 116 -1.18 9.93 -2.93
N LYS A 117 -0.92 9.70 -4.22
CA LYS A 117 0.43 9.47 -4.74
C LYS A 117 1.36 10.66 -4.49
N ALA A 118 0.86 11.88 -4.59
CA ALA A 118 1.63 13.08 -4.32
C ALA A 118 2.13 13.14 -2.85
N LYS A 119 1.46 12.45 -1.93
CA LYS A 119 1.82 12.37 -0.50
C LYS A 119 2.83 11.27 -0.17
N ILE A 120 2.95 10.22 -0.99
CA ILE A 120 3.84 9.06 -0.75
C ILE A 120 5.27 9.50 -0.42
N ARG A 121 5.89 10.28 -1.31
CA ARG A 121 7.29 10.73 -1.16
C ARG A 121 7.51 11.68 0.03
N PRO A 122 6.75 12.78 0.19
CA PRO A 122 6.96 13.68 1.33
C PRO A 122 6.71 12.98 2.66
N CYS A 123 5.69 12.11 2.74
CA CYS A 123 5.40 11.35 3.97
C CYS A 123 6.48 10.33 4.29
N PHE A 124 7.11 9.72 3.29
CA PHE A 124 8.21 8.78 3.54
C PHE A 124 9.42 9.49 4.17
N ILE A 125 9.66 10.75 3.79
CA ILE A 125 10.77 11.55 4.33
C ILE A 125 10.46 12.09 5.74
N SER A 126 9.18 12.34 6.03
CA SER A 126 8.73 12.87 7.33
C SER A 126 8.41 11.79 8.36
N ALA A 127 8.16 10.54 7.94
CA ALA A 127 8.01 9.37 8.80
C ALA A 127 9.35 9.06 9.50
N LYS A 128 9.66 9.80 10.56
CA LYS A 128 10.81 9.62 11.45
C LYS A 128 10.37 9.14 12.82
#